data_AF-A0A7Y2NHT0-F1
#
_entry.id   AF-A0A7Y2NHT0-F1
#
_cell.length_a   1.000
_cell.length_b   1.000
_cell.length_c   1.000
_cell.angle_alpha   90.00
_cell.angle_beta   90.00
_cell.angle_gamma   90.00
#
_symmetry.space_group_name_H-M   'P 1'
#
loop_
_entity.id
_entity.type
_entity.pdbx_description
1 polymer ?
#
loop_
_entity_poly.entity_id
_entity_poly.type
_entity_poly.pdbx_seq_one_letter_code
_entity_poly.pdbx_strand_id
1 'polypeptide(L)'
;PELIVGAQYLGGTLLALAGGLFVRQSGRFVQGYSLILLIPAFIFVTYQNFGNAPIWVLLLPALYFGLRPDEEKRNGAGWDLRDAIGFVGAAAVALSIPHLTNIVMTGLRHVGATGETVSIDFGANPVLRDVRVSELRAFDITAIQTLAAPGALFGKVSEFMDKEQTARVISEPVAFMGLDLPQCNLTNGLVAATAVLAKELETLLAPLFVTDIVAQHWIFADVPRLQGSAPWNYGSLSGIENAEYVVVPTCARSDEYRKTILEKIENTSGFRLSLTHDTPHFRAYSIAWDEDEGN
;
A
#
# COMPACT_ATOMS: atom_id res chain seq x y z
N PRO A 1 4.21 -13.16 9.78
CA PRO A 1 4.16 -14.64 9.59
C PRO A 1 3.63 -15.03 8.21
N GLU A 2 2.50 -14.45 7.79
CA GLU A 2 1.82 -14.81 6.54
C GLU A 2 2.69 -14.66 5.29
N LEU A 3 3.54 -13.63 5.21
CA LEU A 3 4.48 -13.42 4.10
C LEU A 3 5.60 -14.49 3.99
N ILE A 4 5.76 -15.32 5.02
CA ILE A 4 6.79 -16.37 5.06
C ILE A 4 6.16 -17.75 4.88
N VAL A 5 5.05 -18.01 5.58
CA VAL A 5 4.40 -19.33 5.64
C VAL A 5 3.06 -19.41 4.90
N GLY A 6 2.54 -18.29 4.41
CA GLY A 6 1.33 -18.27 3.60
C GLY A 6 1.52 -19.10 2.35
N ALA A 7 0.50 -19.88 1.98
CA ALA A 7 0.58 -20.84 0.88
C ALA A 7 1.09 -20.21 -0.44
N GLN A 8 0.71 -18.96 -0.68
CA GLN A 8 1.10 -18.18 -1.86
C GLN A 8 2.59 -17.76 -1.90
N TYR A 9 3.31 -17.76 -0.76
CA TYR A 9 4.72 -17.37 -0.67
C TYR A 9 5.65 -18.53 -0.37
N LEU A 10 5.11 -19.59 0.24
CA LEU A 10 5.87 -20.73 0.72
C LEU A 10 6.74 -21.38 -0.37
N GLY A 11 6.18 -21.55 -1.57
CA GLY A 11 6.91 -22.13 -2.70
C GLY A 11 8.17 -21.36 -3.06
N GLY A 12 8.05 -20.03 -3.22
CA GLY A 12 9.19 -19.17 -3.55
C GLY A 12 10.25 -19.18 -2.46
N THR A 13 9.85 -19.09 -1.19
CA THR A 13 10.76 -19.09 -0.03
C THR A 13 11.51 -20.41 0.12
N LEU A 14 10.82 -21.55 -0.06
CA LEU A 14 11.45 -22.88 -0.02
C LEU A 14 12.45 -23.06 -1.15
N LEU A 15 12.13 -22.64 -2.37
CA LEU A 15 13.06 -22.70 -3.49
C LEU A 15 14.27 -21.79 -3.27
N ALA A 16 14.06 -20.57 -2.75
CA ALA A 16 15.12 -19.63 -2.39
C ALA A 16 16.15 -20.26 -1.44
N LEU A 17 15.65 -20.87 -0.37
CA LEU A 17 16.46 -21.53 0.65
C LEU A 17 17.15 -22.79 0.12
N ALA A 18 16.40 -23.70 -0.52
CA ALA A 18 16.93 -24.94 -1.06
C ALA A 18 18.01 -24.68 -2.11
N GLY A 19 17.75 -23.76 -3.05
CA GLY A 19 18.72 -23.36 -4.06
C GLY A 19 19.98 -22.74 -3.47
N GLY A 20 19.85 -21.85 -2.49
CA GLY A 20 21.01 -21.29 -1.77
C GLY A 20 21.87 -22.36 -1.10
N LEU A 21 21.22 -23.34 -0.44
CA LEU A 21 21.90 -24.47 0.20
C LEU A 21 22.60 -25.39 -0.83
N PHE A 22 21.96 -25.73 -1.94
CA PHE A 22 22.57 -26.57 -2.99
C PHE A 22 23.73 -25.86 -3.68
N VAL A 23 23.59 -24.56 -3.99
CA VAL A 23 24.69 -23.75 -4.55
C VAL A 23 25.87 -23.76 -3.59
N ARG A 24 25.63 -23.56 -2.28
CA ARG A 24 26.67 -23.64 -1.25
C ARG A 24 27.35 -25.01 -1.24
N GLN A 25 26.56 -26.08 -1.25
CA GLN A 25 27.05 -27.47 -1.23
C GLN A 25 27.85 -27.83 -2.50
N SER A 26 27.67 -27.13 -3.61
CA SER A 26 28.43 -27.36 -4.86
C SER A 26 29.86 -26.79 -4.84
N GLY A 27 30.26 -26.19 -3.71
CA GLY A 27 31.56 -25.52 -3.53
C GLY A 27 31.55 -24.03 -3.88
N ARG A 28 30.42 -23.49 -4.33
CA ARG A 28 30.21 -22.05 -4.59
C ARG A 28 29.77 -21.34 -3.30
N PHE A 29 30.65 -21.32 -2.30
CA PHE A 29 30.32 -20.87 -0.95
C PHE A 29 29.80 -19.44 -0.91
N VAL A 30 30.52 -18.50 -1.53
CA VAL A 30 30.16 -17.08 -1.51
C VAL A 30 28.77 -16.89 -2.11
N GLN A 31 28.53 -17.46 -3.29
CA GLN A 31 27.25 -17.32 -4.00
C GLN A 31 26.11 -17.98 -3.23
N GLY A 32 26.32 -19.18 -2.66
CA GLY A 32 25.30 -19.86 -1.85
C GLY A 32 24.91 -19.08 -0.60
N TYR A 33 25.90 -18.52 0.12
CA TYR A 33 25.63 -17.66 1.28
C TYR A 33 24.97 -16.35 0.89
N SER A 34 25.40 -15.70 -0.19
CA SER A 34 24.76 -14.48 -0.69
C SER A 34 23.28 -14.73 -0.98
N LEU A 35 22.93 -15.84 -1.63
CA LEU A 35 21.53 -16.20 -1.91
C LEU A 35 20.70 -16.38 -0.63
N ILE A 36 21.26 -17.04 0.39
CA ILE A 36 20.58 -17.23 1.67
C ILE A 36 20.38 -15.88 2.40
N LEU A 37 21.40 -15.01 2.38
CA LEU A 37 21.34 -13.68 2.99
C LEU A 37 20.38 -12.73 2.26
N LEU A 38 20.08 -12.97 0.99
CA LEU A 38 19.10 -12.20 0.23
C LEU A 38 17.65 -12.56 0.58
N ILE A 39 17.38 -13.72 1.19
CA ILE A 39 16.01 -14.15 1.50
C ILE A 39 15.26 -13.13 2.38
N PRO A 40 15.83 -12.61 3.49
CA PRO A 40 15.19 -11.54 4.25
C PRO A 40 14.92 -10.28 3.43
N ALA A 41 15.84 -9.89 2.54
CA ALA A 41 15.66 -8.73 1.67
C ALA A 41 14.52 -8.96 0.66
N PHE A 42 14.41 -10.15 0.08
CA PHE A 42 13.31 -10.55 -0.79
C PHE A 42 11.96 -10.50 -0.09
N ILE A 43 11.87 -11.02 1.13
CA ILE A 43 10.66 -10.96 1.96
C ILE A 43 10.31 -9.50 2.28
N PHE A 44 11.31 -8.68 2.64
CA PHE A 44 11.10 -7.25 2.91
C PHE A 44 10.59 -6.50 1.68
N VAL A 45 11.16 -6.76 0.50
CA VAL A 45 10.69 -6.19 -0.77
C VAL A 45 9.23 -6.60 -1.03
N THR A 46 8.87 -7.87 -0.78
CA THR A 46 7.47 -8.30 -0.90
C THR A 46 6.56 -7.56 0.07
N TYR A 47 6.96 -7.40 1.33
CA TYR A 47 6.20 -6.66 2.35
C TYR A 47 5.94 -5.20 1.97
N GLN A 48 6.93 -4.53 1.36
CA GLN A 48 6.81 -3.13 0.96
C GLN A 48 6.02 -2.93 -0.34
N ASN A 49 5.85 -3.99 -1.15
CA ASN A 49 5.14 -3.88 -2.42
C ASN A 49 3.62 -3.92 -2.20
N PHE A 50 2.90 -2.97 -2.80
CA PHE A 50 1.46 -2.98 -2.82
C PHE A 50 0.93 -4.27 -3.48
N GLY A 51 0.04 -4.99 -2.80
CA GLY A 51 -0.44 -6.32 -3.24
C GLY A 51 0.51 -7.48 -2.94
N ASN A 52 1.65 -7.23 -2.29
CA ASN A 52 2.55 -8.25 -1.74
C ASN A 52 3.02 -9.33 -2.74
N ALA A 53 3.17 -9.02 -4.04
CA ALA A 53 3.60 -10.02 -5.01
C ALA A 53 5.11 -10.36 -4.85
N PRO A 54 5.53 -11.63 -4.83
CA PRO A 54 6.94 -12.02 -4.70
C PRO A 54 7.69 -11.96 -6.03
N ILE A 55 7.78 -10.76 -6.63
CA ILE A 55 8.42 -10.51 -7.94
C ILE A 55 9.88 -11.01 -8.00
N TRP A 56 10.59 -11.04 -6.88
CA TRP A 56 11.97 -11.54 -6.80
C TRP A 56 12.11 -13.01 -7.22
N VAL A 57 11.03 -13.80 -7.22
CA VAL A 57 11.03 -15.18 -7.74
C VAL A 57 11.44 -15.23 -9.21
N LEU A 58 11.20 -14.16 -9.98
CA LEU A 58 11.62 -14.03 -11.38
C LEU A 58 13.15 -14.08 -11.58
N LEU A 59 13.92 -13.73 -10.54
CA LEU A 59 15.38 -13.68 -10.60
C LEU A 59 16.01 -15.05 -10.32
N LEU A 60 15.30 -15.91 -9.57
CA LEU A 60 15.81 -17.19 -9.12
C LEU A 60 16.20 -18.14 -10.27
N PRO A 61 15.42 -18.28 -11.37
CA PRO A 61 15.83 -19.12 -12.50
C PRO A 61 17.18 -18.73 -13.08
N ALA A 62 17.40 -17.43 -13.31
CA ALA A 62 18.65 -16.94 -13.88
C ALA A 62 19.84 -17.22 -12.95
N LEU A 63 19.65 -17.01 -11.64
CA LEU A 63 20.66 -17.29 -10.64
C LEU A 63 20.98 -18.79 -10.56
N TYR A 64 19.98 -19.67 -10.53
CA TYR A 64 20.21 -21.10 -10.41
C TYR A 64 20.79 -21.73 -11.66
N PHE A 65 20.31 -21.37 -12.85
CA PHE A 65 20.90 -21.87 -14.09
C PHE A 65 22.31 -21.34 -14.31
N GLY A 66 22.59 -20.08 -13.93
CA GLY A 66 23.94 -19.50 -14.03
C GLY A 66 24.93 -20.04 -12.99
N LEU A 67 24.45 -20.50 -11.83
CA LEU A 67 25.29 -21.05 -10.76
C LEU A 67 25.35 -22.58 -10.75
N ARG A 68 24.62 -23.24 -11.65
CA ARG A 68 24.63 -24.69 -11.83
C ARG A 68 26.07 -25.16 -12.10
N PRO A 69 26.57 -26.20 -11.40
CA PRO A 69 27.89 -26.76 -11.69
C PRO A 69 27.91 -27.46 -13.05
N ASP A 70 29.03 -27.38 -13.75
CA ASP A 70 29.21 -28.06 -15.04
C ASP A 70 29.41 -29.57 -14.87
N GLU A 71 30.15 -29.95 -13.83
CA GLU A 71 30.46 -31.33 -13.46
C GLU A 71 29.49 -31.89 -12.40
N GLU A 72 29.35 -33.21 -12.36
CA GLU A 72 28.61 -33.92 -11.31
C GLU A 72 29.28 -33.68 -9.96
N LYS A 73 28.52 -33.11 -9.02
CA LYS A 73 28.93 -32.96 -7.63
C LYS A 73 27.84 -33.50 -6.75
N ARG A 74 28.17 -34.39 -5.82
CA ARG A 74 27.21 -34.96 -4.87
C ARG A 74 27.36 -34.33 -3.50
N ASN A 75 26.24 -34.11 -2.82
CA ASN A 75 26.24 -33.70 -1.42
C ASN A 75 26.27 -34.91 -0.47
N GLY A 76 26.27 -34.65 0.85
CA GLY A 76 26.25 -35.70 1.88
C GLY A 76 25.00 -36.60 1.87
N ALA A 77 23.93 -36.22 1.18
CA ALA A 77 22.74 -37.03 0.96
C ALA A 77 22.80 -37.84 -0.36
N GLY A 78 23.91 -37.76 -1.10
CA GLY A 78 24.12 -38.45 -2.38
C GLY A 78 23.39 -37.83 -3.57
N TRP A 79 22.75 -36.66 -3.41
CA TRP A 79 22.07 -35.95 -4.49
C TRP A 79 23.07 -35.31 -5.43
N ASP A 80 22.85 -35.49 -6.73
CA ASP A 80 23.54 -34.71 -7.76
C ASP A 80 23.09 -33.26 -7.69
N LEU A 81 24.02 -32.37 -7.33
CA LEU A 81 23.79 -30.94 -7.17
C LEU A 81 23.57 -30.22 -8.51
N ARG A 82 24.11 -30.75 -9.61
CA ARG A 82 23.83 -30.23 -10.94
C ARG A 82 22.35 -30.36 -11.26
N ASP A 83 21.78 -31.51 -10.95
CA ASP A 83 20.37 -31.79 -11.21
C ASP A 83 19.46 -31.16 -10.16
N ALA A 84 19.85 -31.18 -8.89
CA ALA A 84 19.08 -30.53 -7.82
C ALA A 84 18.95 -29.02 -8.05
N ILE A 85 20.04 -28.32 -8.41
CA ILE A 85 19.99 -26.89 -8.75
C ILE A 85 19.17 -26.67 -10.03
N GLY A 86 19.32 -27.54 -11.04
CA GLY A 86 18.52 -27.48 -12.27
C GLY A 86 17.01 -27.62 -12.00
N PHE A 87 16.62 -28.54 -11.12
CA PHE A 87 15.24 -28.75 -10.71
C PHE A 87 14.68 -27.54 -9.95
N VAL A 88 15.43 -27.00 -8.99
CA VAL A 88 15.03 -25.78 -8.28
C VAL A 88 14.88 -24.60 -9.25
N GLY A 89 15.77 -24.48 -10.23
CA GLY A 89 15.67 -23.51 -11.33
C GLY A 89 14.38 -23.67 -12.15
N ALA A 90 14.07 -24.89 -12.58
CA ALA A 90 12.84 -25.18 -13.33
C ALA A 90 11.57 -24.94 -12.52
N ALA A 91 11.57 -25.31 -11.23
CA ALA A 91 10.46 -25.02 -10.32
C ALA A 91 10.26 -23.50 -10.13
N ALA A 92 11.35 -22.74 -10.02
CA ALA A 92 11.29 -21.29 -9.94
C ALA A 92 10.73 -20.65 -11.23
N VAL A 93 11.03 -21.23 -12.41
CA VAL A 93 10.38 -20.82 -13.67
C VAL A 93 8.88 -21.04 -13.58
N ALA A 94 8.42 -22.21 -13.14
CA ALA A 94 7.00 -22.51 -13.01
C ALA A 94 6.28 -21.50 -12.11
N LEU A 95 6.86 -21.16 -10.95
CA LEU A 95 6.32 -20.12 -10.06
C LEU A 95 6.37 -18.69 -10.65
N SER A 96 7.29 -18.45 -11.59
CA SER A 96 7.43 -17.18 -12.29
C SER A 96 6.39 -16.96 -13.39
N ILE A 97 5.79 -18.02 -13.92
CA ILE A 97 4.88 -17.95 -15.09
C ILE A 97 3.70 -16.99 -14.86
N PRO A 98 2.95 -17.02 -13.74
CA PRO A 98 1.83 -16.09 -13.55
C PRO A 98 2.27 -14.63 -13.56
N HIS A 99 3.44 -14.33 -12.96
CA HIS A 99 4.00 -12.98 -12.92
C HIS A 99 4.41 -12.50 -14.31
N LEU A 100 5.16 -13.33 -15.06
CA LEU A 100 5.55 -13.01 -16.44
C LEU A 100 4.33 -12.86 -17.34
N THR A 101 3.33 -13.73 -17.19
CA THR A 101 2.07 -13.64 -17.93
C THR A 101 1.38 -12.31 -17.63
N ASN A 102 1.28 -11.90 -16.36
CA ASN A 102 0.70 -10.62 -16.00
C ASN A 102 1.48 -9.44 -16.59
N ILE A 103 2.82 -9.45 -16.56
CA ILE A 103 3.66 -8.39 -17.13
C ILE A 103 3.43 -8.28 -18.65
N VAL A 104 3.53 -9.40 -19.37
CA VAL A 104 3.36 -9.45 -20.82
C VAL A 104 1.94 -9.06 -21.22
N MET A 105 0.94 -9.66 -20.58
CA MET A 105 -0.48 -9.37 -20.88
C MET A 105 -0.85 -7.94 -20.53
N THR A 106 -0.25 -7.32 -19.52
CA THR A 106 -0.47 -5.90 -19.22
C THR A 106 0.01 -5.02 -20.37
N GLY A 107 1.21 -5.26 -20.90
CA GLY A 107 1.72 -4.54 -22.08
C GLY A 107 0.82 -4.73 -23.31
N LEU A 108 0.44 -5.97 -23.61
CA LEU A 108 -0.44 -6.28 -24.74
C LEU A 108 -1.83 -5.64 -24.59
N ARG A 109 -2.40 -5.65 -23.39
CA ARG A 109 -3.68 -4.98 -23.10
C ARG A 109 -3.57 -3.47 -23.26
N HIS A 110 -2.44 -2.86 -22.92
CA HIS A 110 -2.23 -1.42 -23.12
C HIS A 110 -2.07 -1.06 -24.60
N VAL A 111 -1.32 -1.84 -25.38
CA VAL A 111 -1.18 -1.62 -26.82
C VAL A 111 -2.51 -1.82 -27.55
N GLY A 112 -3.28 -2.83 -27.15
CA GLY A 112 -4.61 -3.12 -27.69
C GLY A 112 -5.75 -2.35 -27.02
N ALA A 113 -5.46 -1.41 -26.12
CA ALA A 113 -6.49 -0.64 -25.43
C ALA A 113 -7.17 0.32 -26.40
N THR A 114 -8.31 -0.10 -26.94
CA THR A 114 -9.21 0.73 -27.78
C THR A 114 -10.43 1.26 -27.02
N GLY A 115 -10.51 0.99 -25.71
CA GLY A 115 -11.66 1.39 -24.89
C GLY A 115 -11.76 2.90 -24.69
N GLU A 116 -12.94 3.35 -24.24
CA GLU A 116 -13.19 4.71 -23.79
C GLU A 116 -12.23 5.01 -22.63
N THR A 117 -11.16 5.74 -22.98
CA THR A 117 -10.19 6.24 -22.03
C THR A 117 -10.46 7.71 -21.84
N VAL A 118 -10.50 8.12 -20.59
CA VAL A 118 -10.70 9.52 -20.24
C VAL A 118 -9.36 10.12 -19.84
N SER A 119 -9.10 11.34 -20.30
CA SER A 119 -8.06 12.17 -19.73
C SER A 119 -8.54 12.62 -18.35
N ILE A 120 -7.73 12.42 -17.34
CA ILE A 120 -7.99 12.98 -16.01
C ILE A 120 -7.57 14.45 -16.08
N ASP A 121 -8.43 15.34 -15.61
CA ASP A 121 -8.04 16.72 -15.38
C ASP A 121 -7.20 16.77 -14.09
N PHE A 122 -5.88 16.80 -14.25
CA PHE A 122 -4.91 16.96 -13.16
C PHE A 122 -4.68 18.45 -12.85
N GLY A 123 -5.76 19.22 -12.70
CA GLY A 123 -5.71 20.64 -12.39
C GLY A 123 -4.90 21.44 -13.41
N ALA A 124 -5.42 21.63 -14.62
CA ALA A 124 -4.84 22.47 -15.70
C ALA A 124 -3.37 22.19 -16.09
N ASN A 125 -2.66 21.24 -15.47
CA ASN A 125 -1.26 20.98 -15.73
C ASN A 125 -1.08 20.43 -17.15
N PRO A 126 -0.51 21.21 -18.07
CA PRO A 126 -0.47 20.84 -19.48
C PRO A 126 0.42 19.62 -19.74
N VAL A 127 1.31 19.27 -18.82
CA VAL A 127 2.25 18.15 -18.94
C VAL A 127 1.54 16.80 -18.76
N LEU A 128 0.42 16.74 -18.03
CA LEU A 128 -0.25 15.48 -17.69
C LEU A 128 -1.46 15.16 -18.59
N ARG A 129 -1.65 15.92 -19.68
CA ARG A 129 -2.82 15.77 -20.58
C ARG A 129 -2.83 14.46 -21.37
N ASP A 130 -1.69 13.81 -21.51
CA ASP A 130 -1.52 12.53 -22.18
C ASP A 130 -1.73 11.33 -21.24
N VAL A 131 -1.85 11.56 -19.94
CA VAL A 131 -2.18 10.52 -18.96
C VAL A 131 -3.66 10.18 -19.08
N ARG A 132 -3.92 8.96 -19.54
CA ARG A 132 -5.26 8.43 -19.73
C ARG A 132 -5.51 7.22 -18.84
N VAL A 133 -6.75 7.12 -18.37
CA VAL A 133 -7.21 5.97 -17.58
C VAL A 133 -8.49 5.40 -18.20
N SER A 134 -8.75 4.13 -17.93
CA SER A 134 -10.04 3.53 -18.26
C SER A 134 -11.15 4.26 -17.51
N GLU A 135 -12.23 4.63 -18.21
CA GLU A 135 -13.39 5.31 -17.64
C GLU A 135 -13.98 4.55 -16.44
N LEU A 136 -14.16 3.24 -16.59
CA LEU A 136 -14.62 2.36 -15.50
C LEU A 136 -13.70 2.44 -14.28
N ARG A 137 -12.37 2.47 -14.45
CA ARG A 137 -11.45 2.60 -13.31
C ARG A 137 -11.45 4.00 -12.70
N ALA A 138 -11.74 5.01 -13.51
CA ALA A 138 -11.73 6.40 -13.07
C ALA A 138 -12.97 6.72 -12.22
N PHE A 139 -14.15 6.35 -12.70
CA PHE A 139 -15.44 6.83 -12.18
C PHE A 139 -16.26 5.79 -11.42
N ASP A 140 -15.89 4.51 -11.44
CA ASP A 140 -16.50 3.52 -10.55
C ASP A 140 -15.96 3.70 -9.11
N ILE A 141 -16.50 4.69 -8.41
CA ILE A 141 -16.18 4.96 -7.02
C ILE A 141 -16.90 3.94 -6.15
N THR A 142 -16.14 2.96 -5.66
CA THR A 142 -16.64 1.94 -4.73
C THR A 142 -16.00 2.10 -3.37
N ALA A 143 -16.79 1.90 -2.32
CA ALA A 143 -16.32 1.85 -0.94
C ALA A 143 -16.83 0.59 -0.23
N ILE A 144 -16.05 0.10 0.72
CA ILE A 144 -16.48 -0.91 1.69
C ILE A 144 -16.88 -0.18 2.98
N GLN A 145 -18.02 -0.56 3.53
CA GLN A 145 -18.50 -0.08 4.83
C GLN A 145 -18.81 -1.24 5.77
N THR A 146 -18.47 -1.08 7.04
CA THR A 146 -18.81 -2.05 8.08
C THR A 146 -20.26 -1.88 8.49
N LEU A 147 -21.12 -2.81 8.05
CA LEU A 147 -22.54 -2.75 8.38
C LEU A 147 -22.87 -3.14 9.83
N ALA A 148 -21.92 -3.71 10.55
CA ALA A 148 -22.03 -4.09 11.96
C ALA A 148 -21.59 -2.98 12.94
N ALA A 149 -21.07 -1.86 12.44
CA ALA A 149 -20.64 -0.74 13.29
C ALA A 149 -21.84 -0.15 14.07
N PRO A 150 -21.61 0.44 15.25
CA PRO A 150 -22.66 1.17 15.97
C PRO A 150 -23.34 2.21 15.05
N GLY A 151 -24.67 2.16 14.99
CA GLY A 151 -25.47 3.04 14.12
C GLY A 151 -25.61 2.59 12.66
N ALA A 152 -24.92 1.54 12.22
CA ALA A 152 -25.07 0.97 10.87
C ALA A 152 -26.25 -0.01 10.77
N LEU A 153 -26.52 -0.51 9.54
CA LEU A 153 -27.67 -1.36 9.21
C LEU A 153 -27.84 -2.58 10.14
N PHE A 154 -26.73 -3.21 10.51
CA PHE A 154 -26.67 -4.35 11.42
C PHE A 154 -25.93 -4.00 12.73
N GLY A 155 -25.94 -2.72 13.15
CA GLY A 155 -25.23 -2.26 14.35
C GLY A 155 -25.70 -2.89 15.66
N LYS A 156 -26.85 -3.57 15.65
CA LYS A 156 -27.36 -4.36 16.78
C LYS A 156 -26.80 -5.78 16.84
N VAL A 157 -25.94 -6.19 15.90
CA VAL A 157 -25.38 -7.55 15.89
C VAL A 157 -24.55 -7.85 17.15
N SER A 158 -23.99 -6.81 17.78
CA SER A 158 -23.32 -6.93 19.08
C SER A 158 -24.22 -7.43 20.21
N GLU A 159 -25.55 -7.30 20.09
CA GLU A 159 -26.51 -7.86 21.07
C GLU A 159 -26.49 -9.41 21.07
N PHE A 160 -25.98 -10.04 20.01
CA PHE A 160 -25.89 -11.50 19.87
C PHE A 160 -24.49 -12.05 20.14
N MET A 161 -23.54 -11.20 20.54
CA MET A 161 -22.14 -11.54 20.78
C MET A 161 -21.75 -11.18 22.21
N ASP A 162 -20.82 -11.93 22.79
CA ASP A 162 -20.18 -11.48 24.03
C ASP A 162 -19.23 -10.29 23.75
N LYS A 163 -18.72 -9.67 24.83
CA LYS A 163 -17.82 -8.51 24.72
C LYS A 163 -16.51 -8.83 24.00
N GLU A 164 -15.97 -10.03 24.19
CA GLU A 164 -14.69 -10.45 23.60
C GLU A 164 -14.85 -10.76 22.10
N GLN A 165 -15.99 -11.32 21.69
CA GLN A 165 -16.39 -11.51 20.30
C GLN A 165 -16.64 -10.17 19.61
N THR A 166 -17.37 -9.27 20.27
CA THR A 166 -17.65 -7.92 19.76
C THR A 166 -16.37 -7.16 19.49
N ALA A 167 -15.43 -7.12 20.44
CA ALA A 167 -14.15 -6.43 20.29
C ALA A 167 -13.26 -7.01 19.18
N ARG A 168 -13.46 -8.28 18.80
CA ARG A 168 -12.71 -8.95 17.72
C ARG A 168 -13.28 -8.69 16.33
N VAL A 169 -14.59 -8.49 16.23
CA VAL A 169 -15.31 -8.45 14.94
C VAL A 169 -15.75 -7.04 14.57
N ILE A 170 -16.11 -6.22 15.56
CA ILE A 170 -16.57 -4.85 15.37
C ILE A 170 -15.46 -3.92 15.85
N SER A 171 -14.78 -3.28 14.91
CA SER A 171 -13.85 -2.22 15.22
C SER A 171 -14.61 -1.04 15.85
N GLU A 172 -14.03 -0.43 16.88
CA GLU A 172 -14.58 0.79 17.47
C GLU A 172 -14.63 1.91 16.41
N PRO A 173 -15.69 2.74 16.41
CA PRO A 173 -15.72 3.96 15.62
C PRO A 173 -14.49 4.81 15.92
N VAL A 174 -13.92 5.42 14.88
CA VAL A 174 -12.88 6.42 15.09
C VAL A 174 -13.59 7.72 15.46
N ALA A 175 -13.57 8.08 16.74
CA ALA A 175 -13.99 9.40 17.17
C ALA A 175 -12.83 10.38 17.00
N PHE A 176 -13.12 11.58 16.50
CA PHE A 176 -12.14 12.66 16.44
C PHE A 176 -12.83 13.99 16.74
N MET A 177 -12.28 14.75 17.69
CA MET A 177 -12.85 16.04 18.11
C MET A 177 -14.34 15.95 18.50
N GLY A 178 -14.75 14.84 19.12
CA GLY A 178 -16.13 14.60 19.59
C GLY A 178 -17.12 14.12 18.52
N LEU A 179 -16.65 13.78 17.31
CA LEU A 179 -17.49 13.25 16.24
C LEU A 179 -17.03 11.86 15.81
N ASP A 180 -17.97 10.94 15.66
CA ASP A 180 -17.72 9.62 15.09
C ASP A 180 -17.50 9.74 13.57
N LEU A 181 -16.41 9.16 13.09
CA LEU A 181 -16.11 9.02 11.68
C LEU A 181 -16.69 7.71 11.15
N PRO A 182 -17.32 7.71 9.96
CA PRO A 182 -17.85 6.49 9.38
C PRO A 182 -16.70 5.54 9.00
N GLN A 183 -16.90 4.24 9.24
CA GLN A 183 -16.00 3.19 8.77
C GLN A 183 -16.22 2.97 7.27
N CYS A 184 -15.49 3.74 6.47
CA CYS A 184 -15.61 3.76 5.02
C CYS A 184 -14.21 3.71 4.39
N ASN A 185 -14.02 2.71 3.53
CA ASN A 185 -12.77 2.43 2.83
C ASN A 185 -12.99 2.47 1.32
N LEU A 186 -12.43 3.46 0.63
CA LEU A 186 -12.42 3.51 -0.84
C LEU A 186 -11.62 2.32 -1.40
N THR A 187 -12.24 1.56 -2.31
CA THR A 187 -11.60 0.40 -2.97
C THR A 187 -11.39 0.60 -4.46
N ASN A 188 -12.19 1.47 -5.10
CA ASN A 188 -12.07 1.82 -6.50
C ASN A 188 -12.38 3.31 -6.75
N GLY A 189 -12.05 3.83 -7.94
CA GLY A 189 -12.39 5.20 -8.33
C GLY A 189 -11.57 6.29 -7.60
N LEU A 190 -10.38 5.96 -7.08
CA LEU A 190 -9.54 6.88 -6.32
C LEU A 190 -9.23 8.17 -7.09
N VAL A 191 -9.07 8.07 -8.42
CA VAL A 191 -8.85 9.22 -9.30
C VAL A 191 -10.00 10.22 -9.20
N ALA A 192 -11.23 9.80 -9.46
CA ALA A 192 -12.38 10.70 -9.41
C ALA A 192 -12.65 11.19 -7.98
N ALA A 193 -12.55 10.30 -6.99
CA ALA A 193 -12.73 10.69 -5.58
C ALA A 193 -11.70 11.75 -5.15
N THR A 194 -10.42 11.59 -5.53
CA THR A 194 -9.37 12.58 -5.22
C THR A 194 -9.60 13.88 -5.99
N ALA A 195 -10.03 13.83 -7.26
CA ALA A 195 -10.30 15.01 -8.06
C ALA A 195 -11.46 15.85 -7.49
N VAL A 196 -12.55 15.21 -7.08
CA VAL A 196 -13.67 15.88 -6.41
C VAL A 196 -13.21 16.53 -5.11
N LEU A 197 -12.52 15.78 -4.26
CA LEU A 197 -12.02 16.29 -2.99
C LEU A 197 -11.02 17.44 -3.19
N ALA A 198 -10.08 17.30 -4.14
CA ALA A 198 -9.09 18.33 -4.46
C ALA A 198 -9.76 19.62 -4.94
N LYS A 199 -10.83 19.54 -5.73
CA LYS A 199 -11.56 20.71 -6.21
C LYS A 199 -12.24 21.48 -5.08
N GLU A 200 -12.76 20.80 -4.08
CA GLU A 200 -13.33 21.45 -2.89
C GLU A 200 -12.23 22.05 -1.99
N LEU A 201 -11.11 21.34 -1.84
CA LEU A 201 -9.96 21.80 -1.07
C LEU A 201 -9.22 23.00 -1.70
N GLU A 202 -9.34 23.20 -3.01
CA GLU A 202 -8.80 24.36 -3.73
C GLU A 202 -9.33 25.69 -3.16
N THR A 203 -10.50 25.68 -2.52
CA THR A 203 -11.06 26.87 -1.85
C THR A 203 -10.24 27.35 -0.65
N LEU A 204 -9.40 26.48 -0.07
CA LEU A 204 -8.56 26.81 1.08
C LEU A 204 -7.26 27.52 0.67
N LEU A 205 -6.75 27.26 -0.55
CA LEU A 205 -5.50 27.81 -1.08
C LEU A 205 -4.28 27.72 -0.13
N ALA A 206 -4.24 26.69 0.71
CA ALA A 206 -3.25 26.53 1.78
C ALA A 206 -2.62 25.14 1.79
N PRO A 207 -1.42 24.94 2.37
CA PRO A 207 -0.85 23.61 2.57
C PRO A 207 -1.68 22.75 3.52
N LEU A 208 -2.04 21.55 3.08
CA LEU A 208 -2.97 20.66 3.79
C LEU A 208 -2.27 19.38 4.26
N PHE A 209 -2.47 19.03 5.52
CA PHE A 209 -2.14 17.71 6.05
C PHE A 209 -3.37 16.80 6.00
N VAL A 210 -3.37 15.81 5.11
CA VAL A 210 -4.51 14.89 4.94
C VAL A 210 -4.32 13.65 5.81
N THR A 211 -5.33 13.31 6.61
CA THR A 211 -5.30 12.16 7.53
C THR A 211 -5.72 10.87 6.82
N ASP A 212 -4.99 10.48 5.79
CA ASP A 212 -5.23 9.25 5.02
C ASP A 212 -3.90 8.73 4.47
N ILE A 213 -3.90 7.50 3.93
CA ILE A 213 -2.71 6.92 3.30
C ILE A 213 -2.32 7.65 2.01
N VAL A 214 -3.23 8.40 1.39
CA VAL A 214 -2.98 9.14 0.13
C VAL A 214 -3.20 10.64 0.33
N ALA A 215 -2.16 11.43 0.11
CA ALA A 215 -2.14 12.89 0.24
C ALA A 215 -1.63 13.56 -1.07
N GLN A 216 -2.36 13.34 -2.18
CA GLN A 216 -1.92 13.73 -3.52
C GLN A 216 -2.80 14.79 -4.21
N HIS A 217 -3.64 15.51 -3.45
CA HIS A 217 -4.63 16.48 -3.96
C HIS A 217 -4.01 17.61 -4.80
N TRP A 218 -2.77 18.02 -4.46
CA TRP A 218 -1.98 19.01 -5.19
C TRP A 218 -1.65 18.60 -6.65
N ILE A 219 -1.83 17.33 -7.01
CA ILE A 219 -1.71 16.85 -8.40
C ILE A 219 -3.00 17.15 -9.19
N PHE A 220 -4.14 17.28 -8.52
CA PHE A 220 -5.47 17.34 -9.15
C PHE A 220 -6.10 18.74 -9.15
N ALA A 221 -5.60 19.66 -8.34
CA ALA A 221 -6.09 21.03 -8.23
C ALA A 221 -4.97 21.98 -7.80
N ASP A 222 -5.22 23.30 -7.84
CA ASP A 222 -4.27 24.32 -7.40
C ASP A 222 -4.20 24.41 -5.87
N VAL A 223 -3.76 23.31 -5.25
CA VAL A 223 -3.54 23.18 -3.81
C VAL A 223 -2.03 23.14 -3.57
N PRO A 224 -1.47 24.01 -2.69
CA PRO A 224 -0.05 23.98 -2.37
C PRO A 224 0.41 22.60 -1.88
N ARG A 225 1.54 22.12 -2.41
CA ARG A 225 2.17 20.90 -1.93
C ARG A 225 2.69 21.12 -0.51
N LEU A 226 2.31 20.23 0.41
CA LEU A 226 2.82 20.25 1.79
C LEU A 226 4.31 19.89 1.82
N GLN A 227 5.13 20.80 2.37
CA GLN A 227 6.56 20.57 2.56
C GLN A 227 6.80 19.54 3.67
N GLY A 228 7.83 18.70 3.49
CA GLY A 228 8.15 17.62 4.43
C GLY A 228 7.19 16.42 4.39
N SER A 229 6.17 16.44 3.52
CA SER A 229 5.19 15.37 3.38
C SER A 229 5.35 14.57 2.08
N ALA A 230 5.08 13.26 2.16
CA ALA A 230 5.07 12.35 1.02
C ALA A 230 3.64 12.15 0.49
N PRO A 231 3.45 11.88 -0.82
CA PRO A 231 2.11 11.58 -1.37
C PRO A 231 1.47 10.32 -0.76
N TRP A 232 2.28 9.40 -0.21
CA TRP A 232 1.84 8.27 0.60
C TRP A 232 2.24 8.47 2.06
N ASN A 233 1.25 8.44 2.96
CA ASN A 233 1.48 8.57 4.40
C ASN A 233 1.16 7.26 5.13
N TYR A 234 2.20 6.51 5.51
CA TYR A 234 2.08 5.27 6.29
C TYR A 234 1.91 5.51 7.80
N GLY A 235 1.15 6.55 8.17
CA GLY A 235 0.81 6.85 9.56
C GLY A 235 1.80 7.76 10.30
N SER A 236 2.61 8.57 9.62
CA SER A 236 3.49 9.57 10.27
C SER A 236 2.85 10.97 10.31
N LEU A 237 3.38 11.87 11.13
CA LEU A 237 3.03 13.29 11.14
C LEU A 237 4.02 14.16 10.34
N SER A 238 4.80 13.56 9.44
CA SER A 238 5.84 14.28 8.70
C SER A 238 5.26 15.44 7.88
N GLY A 239 5.79 16.64 8.09
CA GLY A 239 5.38 17.85 7.41
C GLY A 239 4.14 18.54 8.01
N ILE A 240 3.55 18.02 9.09
CA ILE A 240 2.38 18.64 9.73
C ILE A 240 2.68 20.06 10.23
N GLU A 241 3.93 20.32 10.63
CA GLU A 241 4.44 21.63 11.04
C GLU A 241 4.36 22.69 9.95
N ASN A 242 4.30 22.27 8.69
CA ASN A 242 4.17 23.15 7.53
C ASN A 242 2.71 23.25 7.02
N ALA A 243 1.76 22.63 7.71
CA ALA A 243 0.36 22.63 7.31
C ALA A 243 -0.41 23.75 8.02
N GLU A 244 -1.36 24.35 7.31
CA GLU A 244 -2.33 25.29 7.89
C GLU A 244 -3.63 24.60 8.27
N TYR A 245 -3.93 23.47 7.63
CA TYR A 245 -5.13 22.68 7.89
C TYR A 245 -4.82 21.19 8.03
N VAL A 246 -5.51 20.56 8.98
CA VAL A 246 -5.70 19.10 9.01
C VAL A 246 -7.01 18.78 8.29
N VAL A 247 -6.93 17.93 7.26
CA VAL A 247 -8.08 17.48 6.48
C VAL A 247 -8.38 16.03 6.81
N VAL A 248 -9.60 15.78 7.26
CA VAL A 248 -10.11 14.45 7.61
C VAL A 248 -11.16 14.02 6.58
N PRO A 249 -10.83 13.13 5.62
CA PRO A 249 -11.80 12.63 4.67
C PRO A 249 -12.92 11.86 5.36
N THR A 250 -14.16 12.06 4.94
CA THR A 250 -15.32 11.30 5.43
C THR A 250 -15.17 9.82 5.08
N CYS A 251 -14.80 9.51 3.83
CA CYS A 251 -14.44 8.16 3.40
C CYS A 251 -12.95 8.12 3.05
N ALA A 252 -12.16 7.43 3.88
CA ALA A 252 -10.73 7.31 3.67
C ALA A 252 -10.42 6.22 2.64
N ARG A 253 -9.24 6.26 2.06
CA ARG A 253 -8.65 5.12 1.35
C ARG A 253 -8.26 4.01 2.31
N SER A 254 -7.84 4.37 3.53
CA SER A 254 -7.64 3.42 4.63
C SER A 254 -8.08 4.01 5.96
N ASP A 255 -9.11 3.41 6.55
CA ASP A 255 -9.60 3.67 7.89
C ASP A 255 -8.54 3.39 8.96
N GLU A 256 -7.77 2.33 8.82
CA GLU A 256 -6.65 1.98 9.71
C GLU A 256 -5.58 3.08 9.77
N TYR A 257 -5.13 3.57 8.61
CA TYR A 257 -4.14 4.65 8.58
C TYR A 257 -4.75 5.98 9.06
N ARG A 258 -5.98 6.30 8.66
CA ARG A 258 -6.68 7.48 9.19
C ARG A 258 -6.76 7.44 10.72
N LYS A 259 -7.17 6.30 11.30
CA LYS A 259 -7.21 6.10 12.76
C LYS A 259 -5.85 6.36 13.39
N THR A 260 -4.80 5.70 12.89
CA THR A 260 -3.44 5.82 13.42
C THR A 260 -2.93 7.26 13.36
N ILE A 261 -3.22 7.99 12.28
CA ILE A 261 -2.82 9.40 12.13
C ILE A 261 -3.57 10.28 13.13
N LEU A 262 -4.90 10.12 13.25
CA LEU A 262 -5.72 10.91 14.16
C LEU A 262 -5.33 10.67 15.62
N GLU A 263 -5.10 9.43 16.03
CA GLU A 263 -4.59 9.11 17.37
C GLU A 263 -3.24 9.79 17.64
N LYS A 264 -2.35 9.86 16.66
CA LYS A 264 -1.08 10.59 16.82
C LYS A 264 -1.29 12.10 16.95
N ILE A 265 -2.22 12.67 16.18
CA ILE A 265 -2.58 14.09 16.29
C ILE A 265 -3.11 14.38 17.69
N GLU A 266 -4.05 13.59 18.21
CA GLU A 266 -4.62 13.78 19.56
C GLU A 266 -3.59 13.64 20.67
N ASN A 267 -2.59 12.78 20.48
CA ASN A 267 -1.50 12.58 21.43
C ASN A 267 -0.34 13.57 21.25
N THR A 268 -0.39 14.48 20.28
CA THR A 268 0.65 15.49 20.03
C THR A 268 0.24 16.83 20.65
N SER A 269 1.11 17.39 21.47
CA SER A 269 0.98 18.75 22.00
C SER A 269 1.69 19.78 21.10
N GLY A 270 1.40 21.06 21.29
CA GLY A 270 2.07 22.16 20.58
C GLY A 270 1.23 22.79 19.46
N PHE A 271 0.02 22.28 19.22
CA PHE A 271 -0.96 22.93 18.37
C PHE A 271 -2.39 22.59 18.80
N ARG A 272 -3.32 23.42 18.35
CA ARG A 272 -4.76 23.25 18.56
C ARG A 272 -5.46 23.21 17.22
N LEU A 273 -6.52 22.42 17.16
CA LEU A 273 -7.35 22.27 15.98
C LEU A 273 -8.70 22.93 16.20
N SER A 274 -9.15 23.72 15.23
CA SER A 274 -10.49 24.32 15.22
C SER A 274 -11.20 23.94 13.93
N LEU A 275 -12.41 23.39 14.02
CA LEU A 275 -13.21 23.03 12.84
C LEU A 275 -13.53 24.31 12.04
N THR A 276 -13.17 24.31 10.76
CA THR A 276 -13.43 25.43 9.84
C THR A 276 -14.37 25.05 8.71
N HIS A 277 -14.29 23.81 8.23
CA HIS A 277 -15.12 23.31 7.15
C HIS A 277 -15.67 21.93 7.50
N ASP A 278 -16.96 21.73 7.26
CA ASP A 278 -17.66 20.46 7.38
C ASP A 278 -18.47 20.25 6.10
N THR A 279 -18.04 19.31 5.27
CA THR A 279 -18.65 18.98 3.99
C THR A 279 -19.05 17.51 3.98
N PRO A 280 -19.88 17.05 3.02
CA PRO A 280 -20.13 15.63 2.86
C PRO A 280 -18.85 14.79 2.63
N HIS A 281 -17.79 15.37 2.03
CA HIS A 281 -16.59 14.65 1.62
C HIS A 281 -15.45 14.69 2.65
N PHE A 282 -15.35 15.77 3.43
CA PHE A 282 -14.29 15.96 4.41
C PHE A 282 -14.64 16.99 5.49
N ARG A 283 -13.86 16.97 6.57
CA ARG A 283 -13.75 18.05 7.54
C ARG A 283 -12.36 18.65 7.49
N ALA A 284 -12.27 19.98 7.58
CA ALA A 284 -10.98 20.66 7.70
C ALA A 284 -10.90 21.44 9.02
N TYR A 285 -9.77 21.30 9.67
CA TYR A 285 -9.46 21.94 10.94
C TYR A 285 -8.27 22.86 10.76
N SER A 286 -8.41 24.14 11.08
CA SER A 286 -7.26 25.07 11.07
C SER A 286 -6.33 24.72 12.23
N ILE A 287 -5.03 24.81 11.97
CA ILE A 287 -3.99 24.59 12.96
C ILE A 287 -3.58 25.92 13.59
N ALA A 288 -3.64 26.01 14.91
CA ALA A 288 -3.05 27.10 15.68
C ALA A 288 -1.91 26.52 16.51
N TRP A 289 -0.67 26.82 16.13
CA TRP A 289 0.51 26.42 16.89
C TRP A 289 0.55 27.22 18.20
N ASP A 290 0.83 26.53 19.32
CA ASP A 290 1.12 27.23 20.56
C ASP A 290 2.38 28.08 20.31
N GLU A 291 2.32 29.39 20.56
CA GLU A 291 3.52 30.23 20.45
C GLU A 291 4.56 29.65 21.41
N ASP A 292 5.75 29.33 20.89
CA ASP A 292 6.89 28.99 21.74
C ASP A 292 7.03 30.12 22.76
N GLU A 293 6.79 29.84 24.04
CA GLU A 293 7.10 30.74 25.14
C GLU A 293 8.63 30.92 25.20
N GLY A 294 9.16 31.81 24.36
CA GLY A 294 10.47 32.43 24.50
C GLY A 294 11.67 31.63 24.00
N ASN A 295 12.27 32.17 22.94
CA ASN A 295 13.73 32.27 22.83
C ASN A 295 14.10 33.76 22.95
#